data_AF-A0A936MF31-F1
#
_entry.id   AF-A0A936MF31-F1
#
_cell.length_a   1.000
_cell.length_b   1.000
_cell.length_c   1.000
_cell.angle_alpha   90.00
_cell.angle_beta   90.00
_cell.angle_gamma   90.00
#
_symmetry.space_group_name_H-M   'P 1'
#
loop_
_entity.id
_entity.type
_entity.pdbx_description
1 polymer ?
#
loop_
_entity_poly.entity_id
_entity_poly.type
_entity_poly.pdbx_seq_one_letter_code
_entity_poly.pdbx_strand_id
1 'polypeptide(L)'
;MNTRALRRSIAFSSLLPVLFVGCADGNDDNLTSSSSSSSSSSSSGSGGAGGSGVEENVPEPDGPSKLTIVNGVNDYDAIRLCFVPWPDGGDAPAHPADAKGLAFAGVSVVDVESGVVSTGTDVYLHVIAGSLEKTAGKGCAEITSGSLDPDVLVVPLAVIPKAALEAPRSLLLVPNGCLGGPGHEDNVEKVVCGKDYSIDTPTQGLVAVGMSRIVQDDKISLQAAHASVPMATVDVRVLPGTQGGVAGQVAPGLTLGAIGKIPPFREFARADLGPIEATNILTFPPGHSMPSSTLSLQEALERGGIVETDFKDGSSFTLVAVGSPPGVAAGAFWHALTWTVVRSDP
;
A
#
# COMPACT_ATOMS: atom_id res chain seq x y z
N MET A 1 4.39 51.79 9.58
CA MET A 1 5.60 52.50 9.12
C MET A 1 6.64 51.48 8.73
N ASN A 2 7.08 51.52 7.46
CA ASN A 2 8.33 51.00 6.89
C ASN A 2 8.58 49.47 6.95
N THR A 3 8.96 48.75 5.89
CA THR A 3 9.35 49.11 4.52
C THR A 3 9.27 47.86 3.64
N ARG A 4 8.69 47.98 2.45
CA ARG A 4 8.70 46.97 1.38
C ARG A 4 10.12 46.78 0.83
N ALA A 5 10.53 45.55 0.55
CA ALA A 5 11.71 45.25 -0.26
C ALA A 5 11.29 44.42 -1.49
N LEU A 6 11.38 45.07 -2.65
CA LEU A 6 11.30 44.46 -3.98
C LEU A 6 12.57 43.64 -4.26
N ARG A 7 12.41 42.44 -4.83
CA ARG A 7 13.42 41.78 -5.70
C ARG A 7 12.66 41.08 -6.82
N ARG A 8 12.58 41.70 -8.00
CA ARG A 8 13.42 41.50 -9.20
C ARG A 8 13.30 40.08 -9.79
N SER A 9 12.29 39.91 -10.64
CA SER A 9 12.24 38.87 -11.67
C SER A 9 13.39 39.05 -12.67
N ILE A 10 14.13 37.99 -12.91
CA ILE A 10 15.03 37.86 -14.06
C ILE A 10 14.43 36.78 -14.94
N ALA A 11 13.86 37.19 -16.07
CA ALA A 11 13.45 36.29 -17.15
C ALA A 11 14.68 35.98 -18.00
N PHE A 12 15.11 34.72 -18.02
CA PHE A 12 16.01 34.19 -19.06
C PHE A 12 15.17 33.34 -20.01
N SER A 13 14.84 33.94 -21.15
CA SER A 13 14.21 33.28 -22.29
C SER A 13 15.31 32.79 -23.22
N SER A 14 15.66 31.51 -23.14
CA SER A 14 16.55 30.85 -24.10
C SER A 14 15.72 30.02 -25.09
N LEU A 15 15.56 30.56 -26.29
CA LEU A 15 15.08 29.83 -27.47
C LEU A 15 16.15 28.82 -27.91
N LEU A 16 15.77 27.56 -28.04
CA LEU A 16 16.51 26.53 -28.78
C LEU A 16 15.67 26.14 -30.01
N PRO A 17 16.23 26.16 -31.23
CA PRO A 17 15.56 25.62 -32.40
C PRO A 17 15.65 24.09 -32.41
N VAL A 18 14.49 23.41 -32.40
CA VAL A 18 14.40 21.98 -32.69
C VAL A 18 14.25 21.81 -34.20
N LEU A 19 15.25 21.19 -34.81
CA LEU A 19 15.21 20.72 -36.19
C LEU A 19 14.38 19.43 -36.25
N PHE A 20 13.25 19.47 -36.95
CA PHE A 20 12.50 18.30 -37.36
C PHE A 20 13.15 17.69 -38.60
N VAL A 21 13.66 16.46 -38.48
CA VAL A 21 13.96 15.59 -39.62
C VAL A 21 12.86 14.52 -39.65
N GLY A 22 12.05 14.57 -40.69
CA GLY A 22 11.05 13.55 -40.98
C GLY A 22 11.70 12.32 -41.62
N CYS A 23 11.18 11.14 -41.28
CA CYS A 23 11.13 10.00 -42.16
C CYS A 23 9.68 9.52 -42.18
N ALA A 24 9.08 9.63 -43.36
CA ALA A 24 7.87 8.93 -43.76
C ALA A 24 8.29 7.59 -44.36
N ASP A 25 7.62 6.52 -43.95
CA ASP A 25 7.36 5.25 -44.64
C ASP A 25 6.60 4.41 -43.59
N GLY A 26 5.32 4.04 -43.73
CA GLY A 26 4.69 3.42 -44.88
C GLY A 26 4.66 1.91 -44.63
N ASN A 27 3.61 1.41 -43.97
CA ASN A 27 3.14 0.03 -44.08
C ASN A 27 1.73 -0.09 -43.50
N ASP A 28 0.78 -0.30 -44.41
CA ASP A 28 -0.60 -0.68 -44.13
C ASP A 28 -0.65 -2.18 -43.80
N ASP A 29 -0.85 -2.53 -42.53
CA ASP A 29 -1.26 -3.88 -42.14
C ASP A 29 -2.63 -3.85 -41.47
N ASN A 30 -3.58 -4.37 -42.23
CA ASN A 30 -4.98 -4.56 -41.88
C ASN A 30 -5.11 -5.69 -40.85
N LEU A 31 -5.12 -5.35 -39.55
CA LEU A 31 -5.40 -6.29 -38.47
C LEU A 31 -6.78 -6.04 -37.86
N THR A 32 -7.69 -6.94 -38.20
CA THR A 32 -8.95 -7.23 -37.52
C THR A 32 -8.79 -7.21 -36.00
N SER A 33 -9.48 -6.26 -35.35
CA SER A 33 -9.60 -6.16 -33.90
C SER A 33 -10.53 -7.24 -33.36
N SER A 34 -9.96 -8.38 -32.95
CA SER A 34 -10.60 -9.27 -31.98
C SER A 34 -10.34 -8.74 -30.58
N SER A 35 -11.41 -8.29 -29.92
CA SER A 35 -11.45 -7.94 -28.49
C SER A 35 -11.17 -9.17 -27.64
N SER A 36 -9.90 -9.38 -27.28
CA SER A 36 -9.50 -10.34 -26.25
C SER A 36 -9.64 -9.67 -24.88
N SER A 37 -10.69 -10.05 -24.16
CA SER A 37 -10.79 -9.89 -22.71
C SER A 37 -9.63 -10.60 -22.04
N SER A 38 -8.68 -9.82 -21.52
CA SER A 38 -7.62 -10.30 -20.64
C SER A 38 -8.23 -10.67 -19.28
N SER A 39 -8.57 -11.93 -19.09
CA SER A 39 -8.83 -12.50 -17.77
C SER A 39 -7.52 -12.51 -16.98
N SER A 40 -7.43 -11.65 -15.97
CA SER A 40 -6.37 -11.67 -14.96
C SER A 40 -6.53 -12.93 -14.10
N SER A 41 -5.87 -14.01 -14.50
CA SER A 41 -5.63 -15.15 -13.65
C SER A 41 -4.71 -14.72 -12.50
N SER A 42 -5.17 -14.92 -11.26
CA SER A 42 -4.39 -14.77 -10.05
C SER A 42 -3.16 -15.69 -10.12
N SER A 43 -2.02 -15.13 -10.54
CA SER A 43 -0.74 -15.83 -10.51
C SER A 43 -0.37 -16.06 -9.05
N SER A 44 -0.41 -17.32 -8.63
CA SER A 44 0.36 -17.83 -7.50
C SER A 44 1.79 -17.28 -7.63
N GLY A 45 2.14 -16.33 -6.75
CA GLY A 45 3.41 -15.63 -6.81
C GLY A 45 4.56 -16.64 -6.85
N SER A 46 5.41 -16.54 -7.87
CA SER A 46 6.68 -17.24 -7.94
C SER A 46 7.63 -16.63 -6.91
N GLY A 47 7.41 -16.95 -5.63
CA GLY A 47 8.29 -16.62 -4.53
C GLY A 47 9.59 -17.40 -4.66
N GLY A 48 10.73 -16.69 -4.60
CA GLY A 48 12.06 -17.22 -4.85
C GLY A 48 12.43 -18.43 -4.00
N ALA A 49 13.19 -19.33 -4.61
CA ALA A 49 13.77 -20.51 -3.99
C ALA A 49 14.73 -20.11 -2.86
N GLY A 50 14.29 -20.22 -1.62
CA GLY A 50 15.12 -19.96 -0.44
C GLY A 50 14.63 -20.75 0.77
N GLY A 51 15.25 -21.91 1.00
CA GLY A 51 15.14 -22.67 2.25
C GLY A 51 14.55 -24.07 2.09
N SER A 52 15.43 -25.09 2.08
CA SER A 52 15.08 -26.52 2.19
C SER A 52 14.63 -26.90 3.61
N GLY A 53 13.69 -26.15 4.17
CA GLY A 53 12.90 -26.62 5.30
C GLY A 53 11.83 -27.57 4.79
N VAL A 54 11.58 -28.66 5.49
CA VAL A 54 10.41 -29.52 5.22
C VAL A 54 9.17 -28.64 5.35
N GLU A 55 8.60 -28.19 4.23
CA GLU A 55 7.34 -27.46 4.24
C GLU A 55 6.26 -28.44 4.67
N GLU A 56 6.01 -28.45 5.98
CA GLU A 56 4.81 -29.05 6.52
C GLU A 56 3.63 -28.33 5.86
N ASN A 57 2.85 -29.06 5.06
CA ASN A 57 1.64 -28.57 4.42
C ASN A 57 0.59 -28.29 5.51
N VAL A 58 0.78 -27.22 6.28
CA VAL A 58 -0.16 -26.75 7.29
C VAL A 58 -1.31 -26.08 6.54
N PRO A 59 -2.55 -26.61 6.59
CA PRO A 59 -3.69 -25.99 5.94
C PRO A 59 -3.97 -24.62 6.56
N GLU A 60 -4.32 -23.65 5.72
CA GLU A 60 -4.78 -22.33 6.16
C GLU A 60 -6.06 -22.47 6.98
N PRO A 61 -6.13 -21.98 8.24
CA PRO A 61 -7.33 -22.06 9.06
C PRO A 61 -8.51 -21.26 8.47
N ASP A 62 -9.66 -21.92 8.33
CA ASP A 62 -10.91 -21.22 8.00
C ASP A 62 -11.35 -20.31 9.15
N GLY A 63 -12.04 -19.22 8.80
CA GLY A 63 -12.63 -18.30 9.77
C GLY A 63 -13.40 -17.17 9.08
N PRO A 64 -14.15 -16.34 9.82
CA PRO A 64 -14.95 -15.27 9.22
C PRO A 64 -14.09 -14.29 8.42
N SER A 65 -14.61 -13.75 7.33
CA SER A 65 -13.89 -12.74 6.55
C SER A 65 -13.59 -11.51 7.41
N LYS A 66 -12.34 -11.07 7.40
CA LYS A 66 -11.91 -9.83 8.04
C LYS A 66 -11.26 -8.94 7.00
N LEU A 67 -11.63 -7.67 6.96
CA LEU A 67 -11.04 -6.71 6.04
C LEU A 67 -10.14 -5.74 6.82
N THR A 68 -8.85 -5.75 6.52
CA THR A 68 -7.89 -4.75 7.01
C THR A 68 -7.51 -3.82 5.90
N ILE A 69 -7.51 -2.53 6.18
CA ILE A 69 -7.13 -1.48 5.24
C ILE A 69 -5.93 -0.73 5.78
N VAL A 70 -4.94 -0.50 4.93
CA VAL A 70 -3.80 0.38 5.24
C VAL A 70 -3.73 1.47 4.18
N ASN A 71 -3.59 2.73 4.58
CA ASN A 71 -3.38 3.83 3.64
C ASN A 71 -1.92 3.86 3.16
N GLY A 72 -1.69 3.61 1.86
CA GLY A 72 -0.39 3.79 1.20
C GLY A 72 -0.38 4.84 0.09
N VAL A 73 -1.30 5.80 0.14
CA VAL A 73 -1.34 6.95 -0.78
C VAL A 73 -0.29 7.98 -0.34
N ASN A 74 0.78 8.15 -1.11
CA ASN A 74 1.98 8.86 -0.68
C ASN A 74 1.87 10.39 -0.74
N ASP A 75 0.90 10.93 -1.48
CA ASP A 75 0.76 12.36 -1.76
C ASP A 75 -0.34 13.05 -0.94
N TYR A 76 -1.03 12.32 -0.05
CA TYR A 76 -2.05 12.87 0.85
C TYR A 76 -1.88 12.38 2.29
N ASP A 77 -2.01 13.30 3.26
CA ASP A 77 -1.87 13.01 4.69
C ASP A 77 -2.92 12.01 5.20
N ALA A 78 -4.10 12.00 4.60
CA ALA A 78 -5.18 11.08 4.93
C ALA A 78 -6.08 10.83 3.73
N ILE A 79 -6.78 9.69 3.75
CA ILE A 79 -7.78 9.32 2.74
C ILE A 79 -9.09 8.87 3.37
N ARG A 80 -10.18 8.93 2.61
CA ARG A 80 -11.39 8.14 2.86
C ARG A 80 -11.62 7.18 1.70
N LEU A 81 -12.48 6.20 1.92
CA LEU A 81 -12.75 5.12 0.99
C LEU A 81 -14.24 4.96 0.80
N CYS A 82 -14.62 4.66 -0.43
CA CYS A 82 -15.98 4.35 -0.78
C CYS A 82 -16.08 2.99 -1.43
N PHE A 83 -16.83 2.10 -0.78
CA PHE A 83 -17.13 0.74 -1.21
C PHE A 83 -18.48 0.75 -1.94
N VAL A 84 -18.48 1.16 -3.20
CA VAL A 84 -19.71 1.30 -4.00
C VAL A 84 -20.11 -0.08 -4.56
N PRO A 85 -21.34 -0.59 -4.33
CA PRO A 85 -21.78 -1.83 -4.95
C PRO A 85 -21.70 -1.75 -6.47
N TRP A 86 -21.22 -2.82 -7.10
CA TRP A 86 -21.05 -2.89 -8.55
C TRP A 86 -21.94 -3.99 -9.15
N PRO A 87 -22.63 -3.74 -10.29
CA PRO A 87 -22.63 -2.51 -11.09
C PRO A 87 -23.69 -1.47 -10.68
N ASP A 88 -24.59 -1.82 -9.75
CA ASP A 88 -25.82 -1.08 -9.52
C ASP A 88 -25.63 0.25 -8.75
N GLY A 89 -24.45 0.47 -8.18
CA GLY A 89 -24.19 1.59 -7.29
C GLY A 89 -24.82 1.37 -5.90
N GLY A 90 -24.78 2.41 -5.08
CA GLY A 90 -25.33 2.37 -3.73
C GLY A 90 -24.69 3.42 -2.84
N ASP A 91 -25.38 3.78 -1.77
CA ASP A 91 -24.97 4.86 -0.87
C ASP A 91 -24.42 4.32 0.45
N ALA A 92 -23.41 3.44 0.35
CA ALA A 92 -22.68 2.96 1.52
C ALA A 92 -22.04 4.15 2.26
N PRO A 93 -21.87 4.09 3.59
CA PRO A 93 -21.14 5.13 4.31
C PRO A 93 -19.66 5.12 3.90
N ALA A 94 -19.09 6.31 3.69
CA ALA A 94 -17.65 6.44 3.44
C ALA A 94 -16.82 6.06 4.70
N HIS A 95 -15.69 5.42 4.47
CA HIS A 95 -14.85 4.80 5.51
C HIS A 95 -13.44 5.42 5.58
N PRO A 96 -12.90 5.74 6.77
CA PRO A 96 -13.60 5.76 8.05
C PRO A 96 -14.71 6.81 8.06
N ALA A 97 -15.64 6.67 9.00
CA ALA A 97 -16.75 7.61 9.17
C ALA A 97 -16.28 9.00 9.63
N ASP A 98 -15.14 9.07 10.34
CA ASP A 98 -14.50 10.34 10.70
C ASP A 98 -14.00 11.06 9.45
N ALA A 99 -14.37 12.33 9.32
CA ALA A 99 -13.99 13.19 8.21
C ALA A 99 -12.49 13.55 8.20
N LYS A 100 -11.74 13.27 9.28
CA LYS A 100 -10.27 13.31 9.26
C LYS A 100 -9.65 12.25 8.35
N GLY A 101 -10.39 11.20 8.03
CA GLY A 101 -9.90 10.09 7.21
C GLY A 101 -8.92 9.16 7.92
N LEU A 102 -8.40 8.22 7.15
CA LEU A 102 -7.36 7.29 7.53
C LEU A 102 -6.01 7.92 7.18
N ALA A 103 -5.22 8.29 8.19
CA ALA A 103 -3.90 8.89 8.02
C ALA A 103 -2.96 7.99 7.20
N PHE A 104 -1.95 8.57 6.54
CA PHE A 104 -0.90 7.82 5.83
C PHE A 104 -0.28 6.76 6.74
N ALA A 105 -0.09 5.55 6.21
CA ALA A 105 0.37 4.36 6.92
C ALA A 105 -0.52 3.92 8.10
N GLY A 106 -1.65 4.59 8.33
CA GLY A 106 -2.65 4.22 9.33
C GLY A 106 -3.45 3.00 8.90
N VAL A 107 -4.01 2.32 9.90
CA VAL A 107 -4.76 1.07 9.74
C VAL A 107 -6.22 1.25 10.13
N SER A 108 -7.11 0.60 9.40
CA SER A 108 -8.48 0.38 9.83
C SER A 108 -8.92 -1.05 9.59
N VAL A 109 -9.52 -1.67 10.59
CA VAL A 109 -10.21 -2.95 10.45
C VAL A 109 -11.69 -2.67 10.19
N VAL A 110 -12.24 -3.34 9.18
CA VAL A 110 -13.64 -3.24 8.77
C VAL A 110 -14.29 -4.60 8.98
N ASP A 111 -15.37 -4.59 9.75
CA ASP A 111 -16.29 -5.71 9.78
C ASP A 111 -17.14 -5.67 8.50
N VAL A 112 -17.06 -6.73 7.69
CA VAL A 112 -17.79 -6.81 6.41
C VAL A 112 -19.30 -6.80 6.65
N GLU A 113 -19.76 -7.21 7.84
CA GLU A 113 -21.18 -7.18 8.23
C GLU A 113 -21.66 -5.80 8.72
N SER A 114 -20.76 -4.82 8.89
CA SER A 114 -21.10 -3.48 9.39
C SER A 114 -21.94 -2.63 8.44
N GLY A 115 -22.10 -3.06 7.18
CA GLY A 115 -22.75 -2.29 6.11
C GLY A 115 -21.85 -1.27 5.42
N VAL A 116 -20.59 -1.10 5.86
CA VAL A 116 -19.57 -0.31 5.14
C VAL A 116 -19.26 -0.94 3.78
N VAL A 117 -19.15 -2.27 3.73
CA VAL A 117 -18.95 -3.05 2.51
C VAL A 117 -20.24 -3.79 2.23
N SER A 118 -20.79 -3.62 1.03
CA SER A 118 -21.99 -4.38 0.65
C SER A 118 -21.65 -5.84 0.43
N THR A 119 -22.39 -6.73 1.11
CA THR A 119 -22.28 -8.17 0.92
C THR A 119 -23.13 -8.60 -0.28
N GLY A 120 -22.80 -9.75 -0.88
CA GLY A 120 -23.63 -10.30 -1.94
C GLY A 120 -23.33 -9.79 -3.37
N THR A 121 -22.54 -8.73 -3.53
CA THR A 121 -22.17 -8.14 -4.83
C THR A 121 -20.68 -7.82 -4.91
N ASP A 122 -20.19 -7.56 -6.12
CA ASP A 122 -18.86 -6.97 -6.30
C ASP A 122 -18.87 -5.52 -5.77
N VAL A 123 -17.68 -4.98 -5.48
CA VAL A 123 -17.55 -3.65 -4.89
C VAL A 123 -16.50 -2.84 -5.66
N TYR A 124 -16.88 -1.69 -6.18
CA TYR A 124 -15.95 -0.74 -6.80
C TYR A 124 -15.38 0.21 -5.74
N LEU A 125 -14.10 0.03 -5.42
CA LEU A 125 -13.40 0.87 -4.46
C LEU A 125 -13.01 2.22 -5.08
N HIS A 126 -13.39 3.30 -4.40
CA HIS A 126 -12.93 4.65 -4.68
C HIS A 126 -12.12 5.18 -3.50
N VAL A 127 -11.04 5.91 -3.80
CA VAL A 127 -10.27 6.68 -2.82
C VAL A 127 -10.70 8.13 -2.90
N ILE A 128 -10.81 8.75 -1.74
CA ILE A 128 -11.18 10.15 -1.57
C ILE A 128 -10.05 10.84 -0.82
N ALA A 129 -9.59 11.97 -1.33
CA ALA A 129 -8.48 12.74 -0.76
C ALA A 129 -8.72 14.25 -0.90
N GLY A 130 -7.78 15.06 -0.42
CA GLY A 130 -7.89 16.53 -0.39
C GLY A 130 -8.68 17.03 0.82
N SER A 131 -9.69 17.88 0.59
CA SER A 131 -10.49 18.52 1.65
C SER A 131 -11.55 17.57 2.25
N LEU A 132 -11.10 16.56 3.00
CA LEU A 132 -11.95 15.48 3.51
C LEU A 132 -13.10 15.95 4.42
N GLU A 133 -12.95 17.08 5.12
CA GLU A 133 -14.00 17.68 5.95
C GLU A 133 -15.26 18.05 5.15
N LYS A 134 -15.11 18.33 3.85
CA LYS A 134 -16.24 18.63 2.94
C LYS A 134 -17.05 17.39 2.57
N THR A 135 -16.58 16.20 2.98
CA THR A 135 -17.26 14.91 2.79
C THR A 135 -17.98 14.42 4.06
N ALA A 136 -17.96 15.20 5.14
CA ALA A 136 -18.60 14.83 6.40
C ALA A 136 -20.12 14.62 6.24
N GLY A 137 -20.63 13.49 6.72
CA GLY A 137 -22.05 13.14 6.66
C GLY A 137 -22.58 12.73 5.29
N LYS A 138 -21.75 12.78 4.24
CA LYS A 138 -22.12 12.32 2.89
C LYS A 138 -21.88 10.82 2.74
N GLY A 139 -22.80 10.13 2.07
CA GLY A 139 -22.63 8.75 1.64
C GLY A 139 -21.81 8.65 0.35
N CYS A 140 -21.45 7.42 -0.02
CA CYS A 140 -20.60 7.17 -1.16
C CYS A 140 -21.22 7.55 -2.50
N ALA A 141 -22.53 7.40 -2.68
CA ALA A 141 -23.19 7.79 -3.93
C ALA A 141 -23.11 9.29 -4.14
N GLU A 142 -23.29 10.09 -3.08
CA GLU A 142 -23.14 11.54 -3.14
C GLU A 142 -21.69 11.93 -3.44
N ILE A 143 -20.72 11.31 -2.76
CA ILE A 143 -19.30 11.60 -2.92
C ILE A 143 -18.81 11.27 -4.34
N THR A 144 -19.18 10.11 -4.88
CA THR A 144 -18.71 9.66 -6.20
C THR A 144 -19.52 10.23 -7.36
N SER A 145 -20.57 11.02 -7.10
CA SER A 145 -21.39 11.63 -8.16
C SER A 145 -20.68 12.71 -8.98
N GLY A 146 -19.52 13.20 -8.53
CA GLY A 146 -18.76 14.27 -9.19
C GLY A 146 -19.27 15.69 -8.93
N SER A 147 -20.25 15.86 -8.03
CA SER A 147 -20.82 17.17 -7.65
C SER A 147 -20.16 17.79 -6.40
N LEU A 148 -19.01 17.28 -5.99
CA LEU A 148 -18.29 17.76 -4.82
C LEU A 148 -17.52 19.04 -5.08
N ASP A 149 -17.06 19.63 -3.98
CA ASP A 149 -16.12 20.74 -3.99
C ASP A 149 -14.85 20.38 -4.78
N PRO A 150 -14.30 21.29 -5.59
CA PRO A 150 -13.13 21.02 -6.45
C PRO A 150 -11.86 20.64 -5.68
N ASP A 151 -11.79 20.93 -4.37
CA ASP A 151 -10.67 20.53 -3.52
C ASP A 151 -10.80 19.09 -2.99
N VAL A 152 -11.89 18.38 -3.32
CA VAL A 152 -12.06 16.95 -3.02
C VAL A 152 -11.74 16.13 -4.26
N LEU A 153 -10.72 15.30 -4.15
CA LEU A 153 -10.33 14.37 -5.20
C LEU A 153 -11.01 13.02 -4.96
N VAL A 154 -11.67 12.48 -5.99
CA VAL A 154 -12.27 11.13 -5.95
C VAL A 154 -11.68 10.32 -7.08
N VAL A 155 -10.97 9.25 -6.74
CA VAL A 155 -10.25 8.41 -7.71
C VAL A 155 -10.75 6.97 -7.63
N PRO A 156 -11.26 6.40 -8.74
CA PRO A 156 -11.59 4.99 -8.77
C PRO A 156 -10.30 4.14 -8.75
N LEU A 157 -10.32 3.01 -8.03
CA LEU A 157 -9.22 2.06 -8.02
C LEU A 157 -9.56 0.80 -8.82
N ALA A 158 -10.22 -0.17 -8.17
CA ALA A 158 -10.51 -1.47 -8.76
C ALA A 158 -11.81 -2.03 -8.20
N VAL A 159 -12.40 -2.96 -8.96
CA VAL A 159 -13.52 -3.78 -8.50
C VAL A 159 -12.97 -4.96 -7.70
N ILE A 160 -13.40 -5.07 -6.45
CA ILE A 160 -13.12 -6.19 -5.57
C ILE A 160 -14.24 -7.22 -5.78
N PRO A 161 -13.91 -8.44 -6.24
CA PRO A 161 -14.92 -9.46 -6.44
C PRO A 161 -15.58 -9.86 -5.11
N LYS A 162 -16.89 -10.09 -5.15
CA LYS A 162 -17.67 -10.67 -4.05
C LYS A 162 -16.98 -11.89 -3.44
N ALA A 163 -16.50 -12.79 -4.28
CA ALA A 163 -15.86 -14.03 -3.86
C ALA A 163 -14.59 -13.79 -3.01
N ALA A 164 -13.90 -12.67 -3.20
CA ALA A 164 -12.74 -12.32 -2.37
C ALA A 164 -13.17 -11.81 -0.98
N LEU A 165 -14.28 -11.07 -0.91
CA LEU A 165 -14.85 -10.56 0.34
C LEU A 165 -15.52 -11.65 1.17
N GLU A 166 -16.13 -12.64 0.51
CA GLU A 166 -16.82 -13.77 1.16
C GLU A 166 -15.91 -14.98 1.43
N ALA A 167 -14.67 -14.96 0.94
CA ALA A 167 -13.73 -16.04 1.22
C ALA A 167 -13.41 -16.10 2.72
N PRO A 168 -13.32 -17.29 3.34
CA PRO A 168 -13.14 -17.45 4.79
C PRO A 168 -11.69 -17.15 5.24
N ARG A 169 -11.19 -15.97 4.89
CA ARG A 169 -9.80 -15.52 5.09
C ARG A 169 -9.77 -14.05 5.47
N SER A 170 -8.66 -13.62 6.04
CA SER A 170 -8.40 -12.20 6.24
C SER A 170 -7.89 -11.57 4.95
N LEU A 171 -8.45 -10.44 4.56
CA LEU A 171 -8.09 -9.68 3.37
C LEU A 171 -7.40 -8.38 3.79
N LEU A 172 -6.26 -8.08 3.17
CA LEU A 172 -5.56 -6.81 3.28
C LEU A 172 -5.81 -6.01 2.01
N LEU A 173 -6.30 -4.79 2.16
CA LEU A 173 -6.40 -3.79 1.10
C LEU A 173 -5.46 -2.63 1.37
N VAL A 174 -4.66 -2.26 0.37
CA VAL A 174 -3.76 -1.10 0.44
C VAL A 174 -3.96 -0.26 -0.81
N PRO A 175 -4.84 0.76 -0.76
CA PRO A 175 -4.79 1.88 -1.69
C PRO A 175 -3.38 2.47 -1.70
N ASN A 176 -2.76 2.57 -2.86
CA ASN A 176 -1.36 2.97 -2.95
C ASN A 176 -1.06 3.89 -4.12
N GLY A 177 0.17 4.41 -4.15
CA GLY A 177 0.68 5.27 -5.21
C GLY A 177 0.40 6.74 -4.92
N CYS A 178 0.38 7.55 -5.97
CA CYS A 178 0.02 8.96 -5.89
C CYS A 178 -1.24 9.21 -6.72
N LEU A 179 -2.19 9.96 -6.16
CA LEU A 179 -3.44 10.32 -6.83
C LEU A 179 -3.29 11.53 -7.75
N GLY A 180 -2.25 12.34 -7.56
CA GLY A 180 -2.05 13.60 -8.27
C GLY A 180 -2.86 14.75 -7.69
N GLY A 181 -2.95 15.85 -8.44
CA GLY A 181 -3.70 17.05 -8.05
C GLY A 181 -2.83 18.31 -7.96
N PRO A 182 -3.43 19.47 -7.66
CA PRO A 182 -2.69 20.73 -7.57
C PRO A 182 -1.61 20.68 -6.49
N GLY A 183 -0.40 21.17 -6.81
CA GLY A 183 0.71 21.24 -5.87
C GLY A 183 1.67 20.04 -5.90
N HIS A 184 1.43 19.09 -6.81
CA HIS A 184 2.32 17.97 -7.10
C HIS A 184 3.01 18.18 -8.47
N GLU A 185 3.98 19.11 -8.53
CA GLU A 185 4.85 19.33 -9.72
C GLU A 185 6.37 19.30 -9.42
N ASP A 186 6.79 18.82 -8.25
CA ASP A 186 8.21 18.71 -7.89
C ASP A 186 8.93 17.61 -8.69
N ASN A 187 10.16 17.89 -9.13
CA ASN A 187 11.03 16.93 -9.80
C ASN A 187 11.30 15.65 -8.99
N VAL A 188 11.13 15.68 -7.66
CA VAL A 188 11.29 14.48 -6.81
C VAL A 188 10.07 13.55 -6.80
N GLU A 189 8.95 13.93 -7.40
CA GLU A 189 7.72 13.13 -7.35
C GLU A 189 7.88 11.76 -7.96
N LYS A 190 8.65 11.62 -9.04
CA LYS A 190 8.90 10.30 -9.65
C LYS A 190 9.63 9.34 -8.71
N VAL A 191 10.37 9.86 -7.73
CA VAL A 191 11.05 9.07 -6.71
C VAL A 191 10.05 8.53 -5.69
N VAL A 192 8.97 9.25 -5.41
CA VAL A 192 7.97 8.90 -4.38
C VAL A 192 6.75 8.19 -4.97
N CYS A 193 6.31 8.63 -6.14
CA CYS A 193 5.12 8.18 -6.86
C CYS A 193 5.44 7.12 -7.92
N GLY A 194 6.71 6.90 -8.22
CA GLY A 194 7.16 5.98 -9.26
C GLY A 194 7.50 6.68 -10.58
N LYS A 195 8.34 6.03 -11.38
CA LYS A 195 8.93 6.60 -12.61
C LYS A 195 7.92 7.08 -13.66
N ASP A 196 6.74 6.46 -13.67
CA ASP A 196 5.70 6.67 -14.68
C ASP A 196 4.69 7.76 -14.24
N TYR A 197 4.90 8.35 -13.05
CA TYR A 197 4.04 9.40 -12.52
C TYR A 197 4.15 10.71 -13.32
N SER A 198 2.98 11.31 -13.56
CA SER A 198 2.79 12.72 -13.85
C SER A 198 1.43 13.18 -13.30
N ILE A 199 1.21 14.50 -13.21
CA ILE A 199 -0.07 15.05 -12.75
C ILE A 199 -1.28 14.55 -13.56
N ASP A 200 -1.10 14.34 -14.88
CA ASP A 200 -2.14 13.83 -15.78
C ASP A 200 -2.17 12.29 -15.86
N THR A 201 -1.15 11.62 -15.29
CA THR A 201 -1.03 10.15 -15.26
C THR A 201 -0.60 9.73 -13.87
N PRO A 202 -1.52 9.79 -12.89
CA PRO A 202 -1.26 9.35 -11.54
C PRO A 202 -0.97 7.84 -11.49
N THR A 203 -0.36 7.40 -10.39
CA THR A 203 0.12 6.01 -10.22
C THR A 203 -0.67 5.26 -9.15
N GLN A 204 -1.91 5.69 -8.93
CA GLN A 204 -2.80 5.07 -7.97
C GLN A 204 -3.03 3.60 -8.30
N GLY A 205 -3.13 2.79 -7.24
CA GLY A 205 -3.41 1.38 -7.37
C GLY A 205 -4.06 0.81 -6.12
N LEU A 206 -4.34 -0.48 -6.18
CA LEU A 206 -4.83 -1.25 -5.05
C LEU A 206 -4.03 -2.55 -4.95
N VAL A 207 -3.40 -2.77 -3.80
CA VAL A 207 -2.97 -4.12 -3.40
C VAL A 207 -4.12 -4.76 -2.64
N ALA A 208 -4.55 -5.93 -3.10
CA ALA A 208 -5.56 -6.75 -2.45
C ALA A 208 -5.04 -8.18 -2.29
N VAL A 209 -4.70 -8.58 -1.07
CA VAL A 209 -4.03 -9.86 -0.79
C VAL A 209 -4.65 -10.54 0.43
N GLY A 210 -4.70 -11.88 0.40
CA GLY A 210 -5.09 -12.66 1.57
C GLY A 210 -3.93 -12.75 2.57
N MET A 211 -4.21 -12.55 3.86
CA MET A 211 -3.26 -12.75 4.96
C MET A 211 -3.43 -14.14 5.57
N SER A 212 -2.33 -14.74 6.01
CA SER A 212 -2.33 -16.07 6.62
C SER A 212 -2.54 -16.02 8.13
N ARG A 213 -3.45 -16.87 8.60
CA ARG A 213 -3.84 -17.15 9.98
C ARG A 213 -3.04 -18.29 10.60
N ILE A 214 -2.11 -18.89 9.87
CA ILE A 214 -1.26 -19.95 10.42
C ILE A 214 -0.43 -19.37 11.56
N VAL A 215 -0.65 -19.91 12.75
CA VAL A 215 0.08 -19.58 13.99
C VAL A 215 0.84 -20.80 14.50
N GLN A 216 1.75 -20.56 15.43
CA GLN A 216 2.42 -21.60 16.21
C GLN A 216 2.58 -21.09 17.65
N ASP A 217 2.18 -21.89 18.64
CA ASP A 217 1.99 -21.44 20.03
C ASP A 217 3.23 -20.79 20.67
N ASP A 218 4.44 -21.24 20.29
CA ASP A 218 5.72 -20.77 20.84
C ASP A 218 6.48 -19.82 19.91
N LYS A 219 5.83 -19.32 18.84
CA LYS A 219 6.45 -18.47 17.82
C LYS A 219 5.53 -17.32 17.40
N ILE A 220 6.14 -16.27 16.86
CA ILE A 220 5.42 -15.22 16.14
C ILE A 220 5.40 -15.60 14.66
N SER A 221 4.21 -15.61 14.07
CA SER A 221 4.04 -15.73 12.62
C SER A 221 4.16 -14.37 11.95
N LEU A 222 5.07 -14.23 10.99
CA LEU A 222 5.30 -13.00 10.23
C LEU A 222 5.12 -13.22 8.74
N GLN A 223 4.39 -12.31 8.10
CA GLN A 223 4.38 -12.12 6.64
C GLN A 223 4.80 -10.70 6.31
N ALA A 224 5.13 -10.45 5.05
CA ALA A 224 5.32 -9.12 4.51
C ALA A 224 4.53 -8.94 3.21
N ALA A 225 3.88 -7.80 3.05
CA ALA A 225 3.17 -7.37 1.87
C ALA A 225 3.81 -6.08 1.31
N HIS A 226 3.92 -5.98 -0.01
CA HIS A 226 4.56 -4.85 -0.67
C HIS A 226 3.54 -4.00 -1.42
N ALA A 227 3.33 -2.77 -0.97
CA ALA A 227 2.43 -1.80 -1.60
C ALA A 227 3.13 -0.50 -2.06
N SER A 228 4.43 -0.35 -1.86
CA SER A 228 5.17 0.84 -2.29
C SER A 228 5.46 0.88 -3.80
N VAL A 229 4.69 1.63 -4.59
CA VAL A 229 4.87 1.81 -6.05
C VAL A 229 6.30 2.17 -6.50
N PRO A 230 7.04 3.11 -5.85
CA PRO A 230 8.36 3.52 -6.35
C PRO A 230 9.46 2.47 -6.14
N MET A 231 9.18 1.41 -5.38
CA MET A 231 10.17 0.39 -5.07
C MET A 231 10.00 -0.80 -6.02
N ALA A 232 11.13 -1.27 -6.53
CA ALA A 232 11.21 -2.53 -7.23
C ALA A 232 11.05 -3.70 -6.23
N THR A 233 11.43 -4.90 -6.65
CA THR A 233 11.52 -6.06 -5.77
C THR A 233 12.37 -5.77 -4.52
N VAL A 234 11.95 -6.27 -3.35
CA VAL A 234 12.70 -6.14 -2.09
C VAL A 234 12.78 -7.44 -1.31
N ASP A 235 13.85 -7.59 -0.53
CA ASP A 235 13.98 -8.58 0.52
C ASP A 235 13.66 -7.92 1.87
N VAL A 236 12.85 -8.60 2.69
CA VAL A 236 12.42 -8.12 4.00
C VAL A 236 13.02 -9.02 5.08
N ARG A 237 13.72 -8.41 6.04
CA ARG A 237 14.28 -9.09 7.20
C ARG A 237 13.87 -8.39 8.49
N VAL A 238 13.84 -9.15 9.58
CA VAL A 238 13.71 -8.61 10.93
C VAL A 238 14.99 -8.90 11.69
N LEU A 239 15.64 -7.85 12.20
CA LEU A 239 16.83 -7.93 13.02
C LEU A 239 16.44 -7.79 14.50
N PRO A 240 16.57 -8.86 15.31
CA PRO A 240 16.37 -8.79 16.76
C PRO A 240 17.20 -7.70 17.44
N GLY A 241 16.64 -7.08 18.47
CA GLY A 241 17.33 -6.13 19.35
C GLY A 241 18.29 -6.78 20.38
N THR A 242 18.61 -8.06 20.22
CA THR A 242 19.56 -8.78 21.07
C THR A 242 21.01 -8.59 20.60
N GLN A 243 21.97 -8.61 21.53
CA GLN A 243 23.39 -8.46 21.17
C GLN A 243 23.83 -9.64 20.29
N GLY A 244 24.28 -9.35 19.07
CA GLY A 244 24.67 -10.37 18.11
C GLY A 244 23.49 -11.08 17.42
N GLY A 245 22.27 -10.52 17.54
CA GLY A 245 21.11 -11.01 16.82
C GLY A 245 21.37 -11.11 15.31
N VAL A 246 20.89 -12.20 14.71
CA VAL A 246 20.98 -12.43 13.27
C VAL A 246 19.64 -12.07 12.64
N ALA A 247 19.66 -11.32 11.55
CA ALA A 247 18.45 -10.94 10.84
C ALA A 247 17.78 -12.17 10.20
N GLY A 248 16.52 -12.42 10.55
CA GLY A 248 15.70 -13.46 9.95
C GLY A 248 15.04 -12.97 8.67
N GLN A 249 15.10 -13.74 7.59
CA GLN A 249 14.49 -13.40 6.30
C GLN A 249 12.98 -13.71 6.34
N VAL A 250 12.15 -12.67 6.52
CA VAL A 250 10.69 -12.82 6.56
C VAL A 250 10.11 -13.08 5.17
N ALA A 251 10.57 -12.34 4.16
CA ALA A 251 10.09 -12.48 2.79
C ALA A 251 11.20 -12.12 1.78
N PRO A 252 11.67 -13.07 0.94
CA PRO A 252 12.57 -12.76 -0.17
C PRO A 252 11.81 -12.35 -1.43
N GLY A 253 12.40 -11.46 -2.23
CA GLY A 253 11.95 -11.18 -3.60
C GLY A 253 10.54 -10.63 -3.71
N LEU A 254 10.07 -9.84 -2.74
CA LEU A 254 8.73 -9.31 -2.70
C LEU A 254 8.56 -8.19 -3.74
N THR A 255 7.69 -8.38 -4.72
CA THR A 255 7.32 -7.37 -5.74
C THR A 255 6.08 -6.61 -5.32
N LEU A 256 5.80 -5.45 -5.95
CA LEU A 256 4.54 -4.73 -5.78
C LEU A 256 3.32 -5.67 -5.92
N GLY A 257 2.42 -5.63 -4.94
CA GLY A 257 1.22 -6.47 -4.88
C GLY A 257 1.43 -7.88 -4.34
N ALA A 258 2.68 -8.29 -4.07
CA ALA A 258 2.95 -9.60 -3.47
C ALA A 258 2.83 -9.58 -1.94
N ILE A 259 2.46 -10.73 -1.39
CA ILE A 259 2.57 -11.07 0.03
C ILE A 259 3.35 -12.37 0.17
N GLY A 260 4.20 -12.48 1.19
CA GLY A 260 4.94 -13.71 1.47
C GLY A 260 5.68 -13.67 2.81
N LYS A 261 6.24 -14.79 3.28
CA LYS A 261 6.08 -16.16 2.72
C LYS A 261 4.74 -16.80 3.14
N ILE A 262 4.29 -17.81 2.39
CA ILE A 262 3.24 -18.76 2.81
C ILE A 262 3.89 -20.16 2.85
N PRO A 263 3.91 -20.89 3.99
CA PRO A 263 3.43 -20.44 5.30
C PRO A 263 4.24 -19.23 5.84
N PRO A 264 3.69 -18.47 6.81
CA PRO A 264 4.38 -17.36 7.44
C PRO A 264 5.75 -17.75 8.01
N PHE A 265 6.66 -16.79 8.06
CA PHE A 265 7.93 -16.91 8.77
C PHE A 265 7.65 -17.12 10.27
N ARG A 266 8.23 -18.18 10.86
CA ARG A 266 7.95 -18.63 12.24
C ARG A 266 9.22 -19.00 13.01
N GLU A 267 10.36 -18.39 12.69
CA GLU A 267 11.63 -18.75 13.35
C GLU A 267 11.81 -18.06 14.71
N PHE A 268 11.21 -16.87 14.90
CA PHE A 268 11.32 -16.10 16.13
C PHE A 268 10.20 -16.43 17.13
N ALA A 269 10.60 -16.74 18.35
CA ALA A 269 9.75 -16.50 19.52
C ALA A 269 9.84 -15.02 19.90
N ARG A 270 8.88 -14.53 20.68
CA ARG A 270 8.85 -13.15 21.17
C ARG A 270 10.11 -12.82 21.97
N ALA A 271 10.59 -13.77 22.77
CA ALA A 271 11.80 -13.60 23.56
C ALA A 271 13.07 -13.45 22.70
N ASP A 272 13.11 -14.07 21.52
CA ASP A 272 14.27 -14.04 20.61
C ASP A 272 14.51 -12.63 20.04
N LEU A 273 13.45 -11.83 19.92
CA LEU A 273 13.51 -10.47 19.39
C LEU A 273 14.18 -9.48 20.37
N GLY A 274 14.22 -9.77 21.67
CA GLY A 274 14.70 -8.82 22.67
C GLY A 274 13.76 -7.62 22.84
N PRO A 275 14.28 -6.44 23.25
CA PRO A 275 13.50 -5.20 23.33
C PRO A 275 12.98 -4.79 21.94
N ILE A 276 11.69 -4.47 21.83
CA ILE A 276 11.04 -4.19 20.54
C ILE A 276 11.50 -2.85 19.97
N GLU A 277 11.80 -1.88 20.85
CA GLU A 277 12.40 -0.60 20.50
C GLU A 277 13.79 -0.75 19.84
N ALA A 278 14.49 -1.85 20.11
CA ALA A 278 15.79 -2.18 19.52
C ALA A 278 15.68 -3.13 18.32
N THR A 279 14.50 -3.68 18.06
CA THR A 279 14.24 -4.58 16.91
C THR A 279 13.96 -3.75 15.66
N ASN A 280 14.57 -4.13 14.53
CA ASN A 280 14.45 -3.38 13.29
C ASN A 280 13.90 -4.23 12.14
N ILE A 281 13.07 -3.61 11.31
CA ILE A 281 12.71 -4.09 9.98
C ILE A 281 13.78 -3.58 9.02
N LEU A 282 14.44 -4.49 8.32
CA LEU A 282 15.46 -4.21 7.33
C LEU A 282 14.93 -4.54 5.94
N THR A 283 15.07 -3.60 5.01
CA THR A 283 14.71 -3.81 3.60
C THR A 283 15.98 -3.82 2.76
N PHE A 284 16.10 -4.76 1.84
CA PHE A 284 17.26 -4.86 0.94
C PHE A 284 16.79 -4.90 -0.51
N PRO A 285 17.54 -4.30 -1.45
CA PRO A 285 17.47 -4.71 -2.84
C PRO A 285 17.90 -6.18 -2.96
N PRO A 286 17.23 -7.01 -3.78
CA PRO A 286 17.52 -8.43 -3.87
C PRO A 286 19.00 -8.71 -4.19
N GLY A 287 19.64 -9.56 -3.37
CA GLY A 287 21.05 -9.93 -3.54
C GLY A 287 22.06 -8.92 -2.97
N HIS A 288 21.61 -7.82 -2.36
CA HIS A 288 22.49 -6.86 -1.70
C HIS A 288 22.70 -7.20 -0.20
N SER A 289 23.87 -6.85 0.31
CA SER A 289 24.24 -7.07 1.73
C SER A 289 23.96 -5.87 2.64
N MET A 290 23.77 -4.68 2.06
CA MET A 290 23.46 -3.45 2.79
C MET A 290 21.96 -3.14 2.66
N PRO A 291 21.27 -2.83 3.77
CA PRO A 291 19.86 -2.48 3.70
C PRO A 291 19.69 -1.15 2.96
N SER A 292 18.67 -1.06 2.11
CA SER A 292 18.21 0.20 1.53
C SER A 292 17.39 1.02 2.54
N SER A 293 16.76 0.37 3.52
CA SER A 293 16.08 1.05 4.62
C SER A 293 16.14 0.25 5.92
N THR A 294 16.08 0.97 7.04
CA THR A 294 16.03 0.42 8.40
C THR A 294 14.97 1.20 9.17
N LEU A 295 14.00 0.50 9.73
CA LEU A 295 12.90 1.08 10.50
C LEU A 295 12.75 0.34 11.82
N SER A 296 12.45 1.05 12.90
CA SER A 296 12.11 0.42 14.18
C SER A 296 10.82 -0.41 14.04
N LEU A 297 10.83 -1.62 14.59
CA LEU A 297 9.62 -2.45 14.66
C LEU A 297 8.56 -1.80 15.57
N GLN A 298 8.98 -1.13 16.64
CA GLN A 298 8.07 -0.40 17.53
C GLN A 298 7.27 0.65 16.75
N GLU A 299 7.95 1.47 15.95
CA GLU A 299 7.32 2.52 15.15
C GLU A 299 6.28 1.94 14.16
N ALA A 300 6.58 0.78 13.57
CA ALA A 300 5.65 0.08 12.68
C ALA A 300 4.43 -0.52 13.43
N LEU A 301 4.61 -1.00 14.66
CA LEU A 301 3.54 -1.49 15.53
C LEU A 301 2.62 -0.35 15.98
N GLU A 302 3.19 0.79 16.35
CA GLU A 302 2.43 1.99 16.76
C GLU A 302 1.52 2.50 15.64
N ARG A 303 2.01 2.52 14.39
CA ARG A 303 1.16 2.82 13.20
C ARG A 303 0.01 1.83 13.03
N GLY A 304 0.25 0.57 13.39
CA GLY A 304 -0.72 -0.51 13.41
C GLY A 304 -1.76 -0.43 14.53
N GLY A 305 -1.57 0.46 15.50
CA GLY A 305 -2.33 0.44 16.75
C GLY A 305 -2.07 -0.81 17.59
N ILE A 306 -0.93 -1.48 17.38
CA ILE A 306 -0.54 -2.69 18.10
C ILE A 306 0.39 -2.28 19.24
N VAL A 307 0.00 -2.58 20.48
CA VAL A 307 0.87 -2.38 21.64
C VAL A 307 1.81 -3.57 21.83
N GLU A 308 2.93 -3.37 22.51
CA GLU A 308 3.94 -4.43 22.69
C GLU A 308 3.37 -5.73 23.29
N THR A 309 2.43 -5.63 24.24
CA THR A 309 1.81 -6.81 24.89
C THR A 309 0.95 -7.65 23.95
N ASP A 310 0.50 -7.06 22.84
CA ASP A 310 -0.24 -7.75 21.80
C ASP A 310 0.67 -8.54 20.86
N PHE A 311 1.92 -8.09 20.72
CA PHE A 311 2.94 -8.72 19.89
C PHE A 311 3.62 -9.85 20.65
N LYS A 312 3.01 -11.05 20.60
CA LYS A 312 3.38 -12.22 21.40
C LYS A 312 3.34 -13.51 20.60
N ASP A 313 3.91 -14.57 21.15
CA ASP A 313 3.85 -15.92 20.58
C ASP A 313 2.41 -16.41 20.39
N GLY A 314 2.20 -17.30 19.42
CA GLY A 314 0.87 -17.77 19.02
C GLY A 314 0.05 -16.74 18.24
N SER A 315 0.65 -15.62 17.84
CA SER A 315 -0.02 -14.56 17.07
C SER A 315 0.57 -14.42 15.66
N SER A 316 -0.23 -13.96 14.70
CA SER A 316 0.19 -13.72 13.31
C SER A 316 0.08 -12.25 12.94
N PHE A 317 1.13 -11.72 12.31
CA PHE A 317 1.24 -10.34 11.87
C PHE A 317 1.73 -10.24 10.42
N THR A 318 1.29 -9.19 9.74
CA THR A 318 1.76 -8.83 8.41
C THR A 318 2.43 -7.46 8.45
N LEU A 319 3.69 -7.39 7.99
CA LEU A 319 4.43 -6.17 7.75
C LEU A 319 3.99 -5.60 6.39
N VAL A 320 3.50 -4.37 6.33
CA VAL A 320 2.99 -3.75 5.10
C VAL A 320 3.89 -2.59 4.69
N ALA A 321 4.52 -2.69 3.52
CA ALA A 321 5.39 -1.65 2.96
C ALA A 321 4.56 -0.65 2.15
N VAL A 322 4.35 0.57 2.65
CA VAL A 322 3.38 1.52 2.06
C VAL A 322 3.99 2.67 1.25
N GLY A 323 5.30 2.88 1.32
CA GLY A 323 6.00 3.94 0.58
C GLY A 323 6.52 5.04 1.48
N SER A 324 6.73 6.25 0.95
CA SER A 324 7.23 7.39 1.73
C SER A 324 6.08 8.30 2.15
N PRO A 325 6.14 8.90 3.36
CA PRO A 325 5.08 9.77 3.83
C PRO A 325 5.02 11.05 3.01
N PRO A 326 3.83 11.69 2.95
CA PRO A 326 3.68 13.00 2.34
C PRO A 326 4.55 14.06 3.03
N GLY A 327 4.98 15.06 2.26
CA GLY A 327 5.73 16.21 2.78
C GLY A 327 7.22 15.96 3.10
N VAL A 328 7.77 14.79 2.75
CA VAL A 328 9.22 14.55 2.89
C VAL A 328 10.02 15.46 1.96
N ALA A 329 10.96 16.22 2.53
CA ALA A 329 11.78 17.15 1.77
C ALA A 329 12.63 16.45 0.69
N ALA A 330 12.76 17.11 -0.47
CA ALA A 330 13.65 16.69 -1.54
C ALA A 330 15.08 16.46 -1.03
N GLY A 331 15.65 15.29 -1.33
CA GLY A 331 17.03 14.94 -0.95
C GLY A 331 17.19 14.26 0.41
N ALA A 332 16.11 13.98 1.15
CA ALA A 332 16.16 12.98 2.22
C ALA A 332 16.73 11.67 1.63
N PHE A 333 17.76 11.12 2.27
CA PHE A 333 18.75 10.19 1.72
C PHE A 333 18.16 8.81 1.32
N TRP A 334 17.31 8.78 0.28
CA TRP A 334 16.72 7.59 -0.34
C TRP A 334 15.57 6.95 0.46
N HIS A 335 14.36 7.07 -0.11
CA HIS A 335 13.12 6.33 0.19
C HIS A 335 12.97 5.91 1.66
N ALA A 336 12.41 6.80 2.49
CA ALA A 336 11.91 6.43 3.81
C ALA A 336 10.73 5.48 3.60
N LEU A 337 11.04 4.20 3.36
CA LEU A 337 10.03 3.16 3.25
C LEU A 337 9.39 3.02 4.61
N THR A 338 8.13 3.41 4.65
CA THR A 338 7.29 3.29 5.82
C THR A 338 6.73 1.88 5.86
N TRP A 339 6.85 1.26 7.03
CA TRP A 339 6.22 -0.01 7.34
C TRP A 339 5.15 0.20 8.40
N THR A 340 4.06 -0.55 8.24
CA THR A 340 2.99 -0.68 9.21
C THR A 340 2.79 -2.16 9.53
N VAL A 341 2.63 -2.51 10.81
CA VAL A 341 2.31 -3.88 11.21
C VAL A 341 0.80 -4.00 11.40
N VAL A 342 0.18 -5.03 10.83
CA VAL A 342 -1.22 -5.38 11.08
C VAL A 342 -1.33 -6.79 11.65
N ARG A 343 -2.40 -7.06 12.39
CA ARG A 343 -2.76 -8.45 12.73
C ARG A 343 -3.21 -9.16 11.45
N SER A 344 -2.70 -10.35 11.20
CA SER A 344 -3.15 -11.16 10.06
C SER A 344 -4.54 -11.74 10.30
N ASP A 345 -4.98 -11.82 11.55
CA ASP A 345 -6.34 -12.19 11.97
C ASP A 345 -6.85 -11.20 13.05
N PRO A 346 -7.42 -10.05 12.64
CA PRO A 346 -7.86 -8.99 13.55
C PRO A 346 -9.24 -9.25 14.18
#